data_AF-A0A7H0SQ02-F1
#
_entry.id   AF-A0A7H0SQ02-F1
#
_cell.length_a   1.000
_cell.length_b   1.000
_cell.length_c   1.000
_cell.angle_alpha   90.00
_cell.angle_beta   90.00
_cell.angle_gamma   90.00
#
_symmetry.space_group_name_H-M   'P 1'
#
loop_
_entity.id
_entity.type
_entity.pdbx_description
1 polymer ?
#
loop_
_entity_poly.entity_id
_entity_poly.type
_entity_poly.pdbx_seq_one_letter_code
_entity_poly.pdbx_strand_id
1 'polypeptide(L)'
;MLSPLDIIAGLIAVISTAIIMEKIFPLQSINSADLIWKMRPRLTIPRFRSDILIQILIFGALGAVIGAGLRHPFFGFIGAALIRCYPLLVHRRTLSTLFSSDHARITNSSILGALDTAAVHYALVATTLRWRFPTPTSSKFIIILRRLTRYPIIALGYLSLSTLAIACHTPYSIALSVPFYLAWILFGSTVAKAGDFQLLHSSPRPRQILAALHALLGAALTTALWSSPLILTALLFLIGGLALEKARRTPVSITGLTDVDVGYGITAPTELLHLYGRGLTIPFILAFGLYFLIRHAS
;
A
#
# COMPACT_ATOMS: atom_id res chain seq x y z
N MET A 1 -14.63 17.49 -21.28
CA MET A 1 -14.71 18.34 -20.07
C MET A 1 -14.28 17.48 -18.90
N LEU A 2 -13.51 18.02 -17.94
CA LEU A 2 -13.20 17.28 -16.70
C LEU A 2 -14.50 17.16 -15.91
N SER A 3 -14.89 15.94 -15.52
CA SER A 3 -16.07 15.80 -14.68
C SER A 3 -15.72 16.30 -13.26
N PRO A 4 -16.65 16.94 -12.55
CA PRO A 4 -16.42 17.34 -11.15
C PRO A 4 -16.07 16.14 -10.26
N LEU A 5 -16.52 14.94 -10.65
CA LEU A 5 -16.23 13.68 -9.98
C LEU A 5 -14.74 13.30 -10.08
N ASP A 6 -14.07 13.52 -11.22
CA ASP A 6 -12.64 13.22 -11.40
C ASP A 6 -11.76 14.08 -10.47
N ILE A 7 -12.15 15.36 -10.30
CA ILE A 7 -11.43 16.30 -9.43
C ILE A 7 -11.57 15.90 -7.96
N ILE A 8 -12.80 15.59 -7.53
CA ILE A 8 -13.07 15.14 -6.16
C ILE A 8 -12.34 13.82 -5.87
N ALA A 9 -12.39 12.88 -6.82
CA ALA A 9 -11.68 11.61 -6.71
C ALA A 9 -10.15 11.83 -6.60
N GLY A 10 -9.58 12.72 -7.42
CA GLY A 10 -8.17 13.07 -7.36
C GLY A 10 -7.75 13.65 -6.00
N LEU A 11 -8.57 14.55 -5.44
CA LEU A 11 -8.31 15.13 -4.12
C LEU A 11 -8.37 14.07 -3.01
N ILE A 12 -9.39 13.21 -3.02
CA ILE A 12 -9.53 12.10 -2.06
C ILE A 12 -8.35 11.14 -2.19
N ALA A 13 -7.91 10.82 -3.41
CA ALA A 13 -6.76 9.96 -3.66
C ALA A 13 -5.47 10.54 -3.04
N VAL A 14 -5.19 11.82 -3.24
CA VAL A 14 -4.02 12.48 -2.66
C VAL A 14 -4.10 12.51 -1.13
N ILE A 15 -5.24 12.90 -0.56
CA ILE A 15 -5.41 12.98 0.90
C ILE A 15 -5.29 11.59 1.54
N SER A 16 -6.00 10.59 1.02
CA SER A 16 -5.96 9.23 1.55
C SER A 16 -4.56 8.63 1.44
N THR A 17 -3.87 8.81 0.30
CA THR A 17 -2.49 8.37 0.13
C THR A 17 -1.54 9.10 1.09
N ALA A 18 -1.72 10.41 1.33
CA ALA A 18 -0.93 11.16 2.29
C ALA A 18 -1.09 10.61 3.72
N ILE A 19 -2.32 10.26 4.12
CA ILE A 19 -2.61 9.66 5.42
C ILE A 19 -1.94 8.29 5.53
N ILE A 20 -2.06 7.44 4.51
CA ILE A 20 -1.40 6.12 4.46
C ILE A 20 0.11 6.29 4.58
N MET A 21 0.69 7.19 3.78
CA MET A 21 2.13 7.48 3.81
C MET A 21 2.56 7.99 5.18
N GLU A 22 1.83 8.88 5.84
CA GLU A 22 2.20 9.32 7.19
C GLU A 22 2.11 8.20 8.25
N LYS A 23 1.27 7.19 8.03
CA LYS A 23 1.17 6.02 8.92
C LYS A 23 2.29 5.00 8.67
N ILE A 24 2.63 4.73 7.41
CA ILE A 24 3.67 3.74 7.05
C ILE A 24 5.06 4.38 7.11
N PHE A 25 5.24 5.52 6.45
CA PHE A 25 6.47 6.27 6.31
C PHE A 25 6.29 7.70 6.86
N PRO A 26 6.27 7.91 8.19
CA PRO A 26 6.12 9.25 8.74
C PRO A 26 7.26 10.16 8.25
N LEU A 27 6.96 11.42 7.92
CA LEU A 27 8.00 12.37 7.47
C LEU A 27 9.10 12.53 8.50
N GLN A 28 8.71 12.59 9.77
CA GLN A 28 9.63 12.63 10.90
C GLN A 28 9.95 11.22 11.40
N SER A 29 10.32 10.31 10.49
CA SER A 29 10.91 9.03 10.88
C SER A 29 12.35 9.25 11.32
N ILE A 30 12.78 8.55 12.37
CA ILE A 30 14.15 8.65 12.87
C ILE A 30 14.83 7.30 12.64
N ASN A 31 15.94 7.33 11.92
CA ASN A 31 16.82 6.17 11.81
C ASN A 31 17.53 5.94 13.16
N SER A 32 17.62 4.69 13.61
CA SER A 32 18.30 4.31 14.85
C SER A 32 19.75 4.78 14.91
N ALA A 33 20.47 4.73 13.78
CA ALA A 33 21.85 5.22 13.70
C ALA A 33 21.93 6.75 13.89
N ASP A 34 21.07 7.51 13.21
CA ASP A 34 21.02 8.97 13.36
C ASP A 34 20.57 9.37 14.77
N LEU A 35 19.69 8.58 15.40
CA LEU A 35 19.25 8.81 16.78
C LEU A 35 20.42 8.75 17.76
N ILE A 36 21.23 7.68 17.67
CA ILE A 36 22.34 7.43 18.59
C ILE A 36 23.47 8.45 18.36
N TRP A 37 23.87 8.64 17.10
CA TRP A 37 25.09 9.39 16.77
C TRP A 37 24.89 10.88 16.57
N LYS A 38 23.70 11.33 16.13
CA LYS A 38 23.45 12.75 15.79
C LYS A 38 22.45 13.43 16.72
N MET A 39 21.35 12.77 17.06
CA MET A 39 20.24 13.41 17.76
C MET A 39 20.36 13.37 19.29
N ARG A 40 20.80 12.25 19.89
CA ARG A 40 21.04 12.16 21.34
C ARG A 40 22.05 13.21 21.84
N PRO A 41 23.21 13.44 21.19
CA PRO A 41 24.17 14.43 21.66
C PRO A 41 23.68 15.88 21.51
N ARG A 42 22.89 16.16 20.46
CA ARG A 42 22.42 17.52 20.15
C ARG A 42 21.07 17.88 20.77
N LEU A 43 20.38 16.91 21.37
CA LEU A 43 19.04 17.02 21.97
C LEU A 43 17.98 17.68 21.06
N THR A 44 18.23 17.73 19.75
CA THR A 44 17.44 18.45 18.76
C THR A 44 17.22 17.59 17.53
N ILE A 45 16.06 17.76 16.90
CA ILE A 45 15.70 17.06 15.66
C ILE A 45 15.83 18.06 14.52
N PRO A 46 16.66 17.79 13.50
CA PRO A 46 16.79 18.68 12.36
C PRO A 46 15.44 18.76 11.63
N ARG A 47 14.99 19.99 11.35
CA ARG A 47 13.70 20.23 10.67
C ARG A 47 13.69 19.75 9.22
N PHE A 48 14.85 19.79 8.58
CA PHE A 48 15.01 19.46 7.18
C PHE A 48 16.11 18.43 7.02
N ARG A 49 15.82 17.36 6.28
CA ARG A 49 16.72 16.26 5.97
C ARG A 49 16.47 15.83 4.53
N SER A 50 17.46 15.20 3.91
CA SER A 50 17.37 14.75 2.52
C SER A 50 16.28 13.69 2.32
N ASP A 51 16.03 12.81 3.30
CA ASP A 51 14.94 11.83 3.27
C ASP A 51 13.56 12.49 3.23
N ILE A 52 13.35 13.55 4.01
CA ILE A 52 12.11 14.35 4.00
C ILE A 52 11.90 14.97 2.62
N LEU A 53 12.95 15.57 2.03
CA LEU A 53 12.88 16.18 0.71
C LEU A 53 12.53 15.13 -0.36
N ILE A 54 13.20 13.97 -0.34
CA ILE A 54 12.94 12.87 -1.28
C ILE A 54 11.48 12.40 -1.15
N GLN A 55 10.96 12.22 0.07
CA GLN A 55 9.55 11.83 0.27
C GLN A 55 8.57 12.87 -0.29
N ILE A 56 8.84 14.17 -0.09
CA ILE A 56 7.99 15.24 -0.62
C ILE A 56 8.06 15.26 -2.15
N LEU A 57 9.24 15.08 -2.74
CA LEU A 57 9.42 15.06 -4.19
C LEU A 57 8.72 13.85 -4.83
N ILE A 58 8.86 12.66 -4.25
CA ILE A 58 8.19 11.44 -4.74
C ILE A 58 6.67 11.60 -4.63
N PHE A 59 6.18 12.12 -3.51
CA PHE A 59 4.74 12.33 -3.31
C PHE A 59 4.19 13.45 -4.21
N GLY A 60 4.98 14.51 -4.41
CA GLY A 60 4.70 15.57 -5.37
C GLY A 60 4.62 15.01 -6.79
N ALA A 61 5.53 14.12 -7.19
CA ALA A 61 5.49 13.46 -8.50
C ALA A 61 4.22 12.62 -8.68
N LEU A 62 3.77 11.91 -7.65
CA LEU A 62 2.48 11.22 -7.67
C LEU A 62 1.32 12.20 -7.86
N GLY A 63 1.33 13.34 -7.16
CA GLY A 63 0.38 14.42 -7.37
C GLY A 63 0.45 15.05 -8.77
N ALA A 64 1.64 15.14 -9.36
CA ALA A 64 1.85 15.62 -10.72
C ALA A 64 1.25 14.67 -11.75
N VAL A 65 1.34 13.35 -11.54
CA VAL A 65 0.69 12.35 -12.40
C VAL A 65 -0.83 12.52 -12.34
N ILE A 66 -1.41 12.61 -11.14
CA ILE A 66 -2.85 12.87 -10.99
C ILE A 66 -3.23 14.22 -11.64
N GLY A 67 -2.43 15.25 -11.39
CA GLY A 67 -2.61 16.59 -11.94
C GLY A 67 -2.51 16.64 -13.46
N ALA A 68 -1.54 15.94 -14.07
CA ALA A 68 -1.44 15.79 -15.52
C ALA A 68 -2.70 15.12 -16.08
N GLY A 69 -3.27 14.17 -15.33
CA GLY A 69 -4.55 13.59 -15.66
C GLY A 69 -5.70 14.60 -15.71
N LEU A 70 -5.67 15.56 -14.80
CA LEU A 70 -6.59 16.70 -14.73
C LEU A 70 -6.12 17.92 -15.55
N ARG A 71 -5.14 17.78 -16.45
CA ARG A 71 -4.54 18.85 -17.28
C ARG A 71 -3.80 19.97 -16.52
N HIS A 72 -3.52 19.76 -15.24
CA HIS A 72 -2.85 20.71 -14.35
C HIS A 72 -1.73 20.03 -13.53
N PRO A 73 -0.64 19.55 -14.18
CA PRO A 73 0.43 18.80 -13.50
C PRO A 73 1.14 19.60 -12.42
N PHE A 74 1.41 20.88 -12.68
CA PHE A 74 2.13 21.75 -11.74
C PHE A 74 1.33 22.01 -10.46
N PHE A 75 0.03 22.29 -10.58
CA PHE A 75 -0.86 22.46 -9.43
C PHE A 75 -1.05 21.15 -8.66
N GLY A 76 -1.11 20.01 -9.36
CA GLY A 76 -1.13 18.69 -8.72
C GLY A 76 0.13 18.41 -7.91
N PHE A 77 1.30 18.75 -8.45
CA PHE A 77 2.59 18.64 -7.74
C PHE A 77 2.60 19.49 -6.47
N ILE A 78 2.29 20.79 -6.60
CA ILE A 78 2.29 21.72 -5.46
C ILE A 78 1.28 21.28 -4.41
N GLY A 79 0.04 20.97 -4.82
CA GLY A 79 -1.02 20.55 -3.91
C GLY A 79 -0.63 19.30 -3.11
N ALA A 80 -0.10 18.28 -3.78
CA ALA A 80 0.36 17.06 -3.11
C ALA A 80 1.55 17.32 -2.19
N ALA A 81 2.54 18.12 -2.63
CA ALA A 81 3.67 18.50 -1.81
C ALA A 81 3.22 19.26 -0.54
N LEU A 82 2.29 20.21 -0.66
CA LEU A 82 1.74 20.96 0.47
C LEU A 82 0.96 20.07 1.44
N ILE A 83 0.09 19.18 0.93
CA ILE A 83 -0.61 18.19 1.74
C ILE A 83 0.40 17.32 2.48
N ARG A 84 1.48 16.91 1.80
CA ARG A 84 2.53 16.12 2.44
C ARG A 84 3.28 16.92 3.49
N CYS A 85 3.52 18.22 3.31
CA CYS A 85 4.17 19.07 4.31
C CYS A 85 3.33 19.31 5.58
N TYR A 86 2.02 19.05 5.55
CA TYR A 86 1.11 19.32 6.67
C TYR A 86 1.60 18.80 8.05
N PRO A 87 2.11 17.55 8.20
CA PRO A 87 2.61 17.05 9.48
C PRO A 87 3.80 17.85 10.02
N LEU A 88 4.64 18.41 9.15
CA LEU A 88 5.80 19.23 9.54
C LEU A 88 5.38 20.58 10.12
N LEU A 89 4.25 21.13 9.65
CA LEU A 89 3.72 22.43 10.07
C LEU A 89 2.96 22.34 11.39
N VAL A 90 2.12 21.30 11.55
CA VAL A 90 1.21 21.17 12.69
C VAL A 90 1.87 20.50 13.89
N HIS A 91 2.70 19.47 13.65
CA HIS A 91 3.27 18.69 14.74
C HIS A 91 4.75 19.05 14.93
N ARG A 92 5.02 20.11 15.70
CA ARG A 92 6.37 20.36 16.23
C ARG A 92 6.67 19.37 17.33
N ARG A 93 7.45 18.33 17.01
CA ARG A 93 7.81 17.27 17.97
C ARG A 93 9.19 17.54 18.54
N THR A 94 9.28 17.44 19.86
CA THR A 94 10.53 17.41 20.60
C THR A 94 11.02 15.97 20.72
N LEU A 95 12.30 15.81 21.01
CA LEU A 95 12.91 14.50 21.20
C LEU A 95 12.24 13.73 22.35
N SER A 96 11.78 14.45 23.39
CA SER A 96 11.00 13.92 24.50
C SER A 96 9.61 13.43 24.08
N THR A 97 8.88 14.15 23.21
CA THR A 97 7.56 13.70 22.75
C THR A 97 7.64 12.51 21.81
N LEU A 98 8.75 12.32 21.12
CA LEU A 98 8.99 11.13 20.29
C LEU A 98 9.29 9.87 21.10
N PHE A 99 9.99 10.01 22.23
CA PHE A 99 10.20 8.89 23.15
C PHE A 99 8.96 8.56 23.98
N SER A 100 8.13 9.54 24.31
CA SER A 100 6.85 9.30 24.99
C SER A 100 5.75 8.81 24.06
N SER A 101 5.78 9.21 22.77
CA SER A 101 4.85 8.74 21.73
C SER A 101 5.29 7.41 21.11
N ASP A 102 5.56 6.39 21.93
CA ASP A 102 5.75 4.99 21.55
C ASP A 102 6.90 4.70 20.55
N HIS A 103 7.60 3.59 20.75
CA HIS A 103 8.70 3.10 19.90
C HIS A 103 8.35 2.88 18.40
N ALA A 104 7.09 3.07 18.00
CA ALA A 104 6.54 2.90 16.66
C ALA A 104 7.23 3.73 15.54
N ARG A 105 7.84 4.88 15.84
CA ARG A 105 8.47 5.73 14.79
C ARG A 105 9.96 5.47 14.60
N ILE A 106 10.63 4.90 15.60
CA ILE A 106 12.06 4.52 15.54
C ILE A 106 12.20 3.21 14.73
N THR A 107 11.20 2.33 14.79
CA THR A 107 11.17 1.03 14.09
C THR A 107 10.71 1.09 12.63
N ASN A 108 9.94 2.10 12.20
CA ASN A 108 9.39 2.14 10.84
C ASN A 108 10.45 2.38 9.74
N SER A 109 11.56 3.05 10.05
CA SER A 109 12.70 3.14 9.11
C SER A 109 13.30 1.76 8.80
N SER A 110 13.08 0.79 9.67
CA SER A 110 13.53 -0.60 9.53
C SER A 110 12.55 -1.48 8.77
N ILE A 111 11.31 -1.05 8.45
CA ILE A 111 10.32 -1.92 7.77
C ILE A 111 10.77 -2.32 6.37
N LEU A 112 11.40 -1.39 5.63
CA LEU A 112 11.93 -1.66 4.28
C LEU A 112 13.25 -2.43 4.31
N GLY A 113 13.99 -2.37 5.43
CA GLY A 113 15.22 -3.12 5.66
C GLY A 113 15.01 -4.40 6.47
N ALA A 114 13.77 -4.73 6.83
CA ALA A 114 13.46 -5.87 7.67
C ALA A 114 13.49 -7.15 6.83
N LEU A 115 14.41 -8.03 7.20
CA LEU A 115 14.64 -9.32 6.56
C LEU A 115 13.59 -10.38 6.95
N ASP A 116 12.65 -10.04 7.83
CA ASP A 116 11.60 -10.94 8.29
C ASP A 116 10.20 -10.33 8.06
N THR A 117 9.46 -10.98 7.16
CA THR A 117 8.08 -10.59 6.82
C THR A 117 7.10 -10.74 7.99
N ALA A 118 7.35 -11.66 8.91
CA ALA A 118 6.53 -11.80 10.11
C ALA A 118 6.77 -10.62 11.06
N ALA A 119 8.03 -10.26 11.31
CA ALA A 119 8.38 -9.10 12.12
C ALA A 119 7.79 -7.79 11.57
N VAL A 120 7.87 -7.57 10.25
CA VAL A 120 7.22 -6.43 9.59
C VAL A 120 5.72 -6.41 9.83
N HIS A 121 5.07 -7.56 9.66
CA HIS A 121 3.63 -7.68 9.86
C HIS A 121 3.25 -7.35 11.31
N TYR A 122 3.94 -7.90 12.30
CA TYR A 122 3.69 -7.63 13.71
C TYR A 122 3.97 -6.17 14.09
N ALA A 123 5.03 -5.55 13.55
CA ALA A 123 5.31 -4.14 13.74
C ALA A 123 4.17 -3.26 13.17
N LEU A 124 3.69 -3.59 11.96
CA LEU A 124 2.60 -2.87 11.33
C LEU A 124 1.28 -3.05 12.11
N VAL A 125 1.01 -4.24 12.64
CA VAL A 125 -0.14 -4.51 13.52
C VAL A 125 -0.03 -3.71 14.83
N ALA A 126 1.15 -3.68 15.46
CA ALA A 126 1.37 -2.99 16.72
C ALA A 126 1.26 -1.45 16.58
N THR A 127 1.73 -0.89 15.47
CA THR A 127 1.62 0.55 15.18
C THR A 127 0.21 0.99 14.80
N THR A 128 -0.59 0.09 14.19
CA THR A 128 -1.95 0.42 13.73
C THR A 128 -3.04 0.19 14.77
N LEU A 129 -2.77 -0.57 15.84
CA LEU A 129 -3.79 -0.94 16.83
C LEU A 129 -3.34 -0.73 18.29
N ARG A 130 -4.10 0.11 19.00
CA ARG A 130 -4.27 0.09 20.47
C ARG A 130 -5.77 -0.10 20.82
N TRP A 131 -6.45 -1.07 20.20
CA TRP A 131 -7.89 -1.26 20.42
C TRP A 131 -8.17 -2.33 21.47
N ARG A 132 -9.06 -2.01 22.43
CA ARG A 132 -9.52 -2.91 23.50
C ARG A 132 -10.16 -4.15 22.91
N PHE A 133 -9.81 -5.31 23.44
CA PHE A 133 -10.34 -6.61 23.01
C PHE A 133 -11.85 -6.67 23.26
N PRO A 134 -12.69 -6.76 22.21
CA PRO A 134 -14.13 -6.96 22.38
C PRO A 134 -14.41 -8.38 22.89
N THR A 135 -15.62 -8.58 23.42
CA THR A 135 -16.08 -9.85 23.97
C THR A 135 -15.88 -11.03 23.00
N PRO A 136 -15.58 -12.24 23.52
CA PRO A 136 -15.43 -13.44 22.71
C PRO A 136 -16.72 -13.71 21.92
N THR A 137 -16.58 -14.17 20.68
CA THR A 137 -17.72 -14.46 19.79
C THR A 137 -17.45 -15.72 18.99
N SER A 138 -18.49 -16.52 18.77
CA SER A 138 -18.45 -17.73 17.94
C SER A 138 -18.76 -17.47 16.47
N SER A 139 -19.29 -16.28 16.13
CA SER A 139 -19.67 -15.95 14.76
C SER A 139 -18.44 -15.71 13.87
N LYS A 140 -18.26 -16.59 12.87
CA LYS A 140 -17.16 -16.48 11.90
C LYS A 140 -17.18 -15.16 11.13
N PHE A 141 -18.37 -14.64 10.84
CA PHE A 141 -18.54 -13.35 10.16
C PHE A 141 -18.01 -12.19 11.02
N ILE A 142 -18.34 -12.18 12.31
CA ILE A 142 -17.84 -11.13 13.23
C ILE A 142 -16.32 -11.23 13.35
N ILE A 143 -15.75 -12.45 13.38
CA ILE A 143 -14.29 -12.64 13.41
C ILE A 143 -13.64 -12.13 12.12
N ILE A 144 -14.22 -12.40 10.94
CA ILE A 144 -13.75 -11.86 9.66
C ILE A 144 -13.76 -10.33 9.69
N LEU A 145 -14.89 -9.73 10.08
CA LEU A 145 -15.01 -8.28 10.13
C LEU A 145 -13.97 -7.68 11.08
N ARG A 146 -13.80 -8.28 12.27
CA ARG A 146 -12.73 -7.90 13.21
C ARG A 146 -11.35 -8.01 12.58
N ARG A 147 -11.08 -9.05 11.80
CA ARG A 147 -9.77 -9.22 11.12
C ARG A 147 -9.55 -8.20 10.01
N LEU A 148 -10.60 -7.76 9.32
CA LEU A 148 -10.52 -6.70 8.30
C LEU A 148 -10.38 -5.31 8.94
N THR A 149 -11.16 -5.01 9.98
CA THR A 149 -11.12 -3.72 10.68
C THR A 149 -9.85 -3.52 11.51
N ARG A 150 -9.09 -4.60 11.79
CA ARG A 150 -7.73 -4.51 12.35
C ARG A 150 -6.80 -3.64 11.48
N TYR A 151 -7.10 -3.47 10.20
CA TYR A 151 -6.24 -2.72 9.29
C TYR A 151 -7.00 -1.55 8.66
N PRO A 152 -7.20 -0.43 9.38
CA PRO A 152 -7.80 0.77 8.79
C PRO A 152 -7.00 1.29 7.58
N ILE A 153 -5.69 1.00 7.53
CA ILE A 153 -4.82 1.29 6.38
C ILE A 153 -5.27 0.54 5.12
N ILE A 154 -5.83 -0.67 5.23
CA ILE A 154 -6.34 -1.41 4.07
C ILE A 154 -7.58 -0.73 3.49
N ALA A 155 -8.50 -0.28 4.35
CA ALA A 155 -9.69 0.46 3.91
C ALA A 155 -9.30 1.78 3.23
N LEU A 156 -8.37 2.53 3.83
CA LEU A 156 -7.79 3.72 3.20
C LEU A 156 -7.07 3.38 1.89
N GLY A 157 -6.38 2.24 1.83
CA GLY A 157 -5.72 1.72 0.63
C GLY A 157 -6.70 1.51 -0.51
N TYR A 158 -7.80 0.80 -0.26
CA TYR A 158 -8.87 0.61 -1.26
C TYR A 158 -9.49 1.94 -1.70
N LEU A 159 -9.72 2.86 -0.75
CA LEU A 159 -10.23 4.19 -1.07
C LEU A 159 -9.26 4.94 -1.99
N SER A 160 -7.97 4.98 -1.63
CA SER A 160 -6.93 5.65 -2.40
C SER A 160 -6.77 5.06 -3.80
N LEU A 161 -6.74 3.73 -3.92
CA LEU A 161 -6.57 3.03 -5.18
C LEU A 161 -7.78 3.22 -6.10
N SER A 162 -9.01 3.11 -5.57
CA SER A 162 -10.23 3.26 -6.37
C SER A 162 -10.39 4.71 -6.84
N THR A 163 -10.16 5.68 -5.96
CA THR A 163 -10.27 7.11 -6.32
C THR A 163 -9.16 7.56 -7.26
N LEU A 164 -7.95 6.99 -7.13
CA LEU A 164 -6.86 7.20 -8.09
C LEU A 164 -7.24 6.66 -9.48
N ALA A 165 -7.79 5.44 -9.54
CA ALA A 165 -8.23 4.84 -10.80
C ALA A 165 -9.31 5.69 -11.47
N ILE A 166 -10.30 6.17 -10.71
CA ILE A 166 -11.34 7.09 -11.19
C ILE A 166 -10.72 8.40 -11.69
N ALA A 167 -9.84 9.05 -10.93
CA ALA A 167 -9.27 10.33 -11.35
C ALA A 167 -8.40 10.24 -12.62
N CYS A 168 -7.81 9.07 -12.88
CA CYS A 168 -6.79 8.90 -13.92
C CYS A 168 -7.22 8.02 -15.11
N HIS A 169 -8.46 7.52 -15.16
CA HIS A 169 -8.93 6.62 -16.22
C HIS A 169 -8.94 7.26 -17.61
N THR A 170 -9.49 8.47 -17.76
CA THR A 170 -9.58 9.22 -19.02
C THR A 170 -8.22 9.61 -19.63
N PRO A 171 -7.28 10.21 -18.87
CA PRO A 171 -6.04 10.73 -19.42
C PRO A 171 -4.97 9.67 -19.72
N TYR A 172 -4.91 8.58 -18.96
CA TYR A 172 -3.86 7.57 -19.07
C TYR A 172 -4.28 6.28 -19.77
N SER A 173 -5.51 6.25 -20.30
CA SER A 173 -6.05 5.12 -21.07
C SER A 173 -5.94 3.77 -20.33
N ILE A 174 -5.90 2.69 -21.12
CA ILE A 174 -5.77 1.29 -20.72
C ILE A 174 -4.49 1.04 -19.89
N ALA A 175 -3.44 1.87 -20.03
CA ALA A 175 -2.17 1.66 -19.33
C ALA A 175 -2.29 1.64 -17.80
N LEU A 176 -3.26 2.37 -17.22
CA LEU A 176 -3.49 2.39 -15.77
C LEU A 176 -4.14 1.09 -15.24
N SER A 177 -4.74 0.27 -16.11
CA SER A 177 -5.37 -1.00 -15.71
C SER A 177 -4.35 -2.00 -15.12
N VAL A 178 -3.11 -2.00 -15.62
CA VAL A 178 -2.02 -2.89 -15.16
C VAL A 178 -1.60 -2.56 -13.72
N PRO A 179 -1.15 -1.34 -13.37
CA PRO A 179 -0.80 -1.02 -11.99
C PRO A 179 -2.01 -1.10 -11.05
N PHE A 180 -3.22 -0.77 -11.51
CA PHE A 180 -4.43 -0.96 -10.72
C PHE A 180 -4.65 -2.43 -10.36
N TYR A 181 -4.60 -3.33 -11.35
CA TYR A 181 -4.76 -4.76 -11.16
C TYR A 181 -3.75 -5.33 -10.16
N LEU A 182 -2.47 -4.98 -10.34
CA LEU A 182 -1.38 -5.42 -9.45
C LEU A 182 -1.59 -4.93 -8.01
N ALA A 183 -1.91 -3.64 -7.85
CA ALA A 183 -2.17 -3.06 -6.54
C ALA A 183 -3.38 -3.70 -5.86
N TRP A 184 -4.48 -3.90 -6.60
CA TRP A 184 -5.70 -4.52 -6.07
C TRP A 184 -5.45 -5.95 -5.59
N ILE A 185 -4.69 -6.75 -6.35
CA ILE A 185 -4.35 -8.14 -5.97
C ILE A 185 -3.46 -8.20 -4.72
N LEU A 186 -2.53 -7.26 -4.56
CA LEU A 186 -1.72 -7.16 -3.35
C LEU A 186 -2.60 -7.06 -2.11
N PHE A 187 -3.65 -6.22 -2.14
CA PHE A 187 -4.62 -6.12 -1.05
C PHE A 187 -5.49 -7.39 -0.91
N GLY A 188 -5.85 -8.03 -2.02
CA GLY A 188 -6.65 -9.26 -2.06
C GLY A 188 -6.07 -10.41 -1.23
N SER A 189 -4.73 -10.53 -1.18
CA SER A 189 -4.05 -11.52 -0.34
C SER A 189 -4.35 -11.34 1.16
N THR A 190 -4.54 -10.10 1.61
CA THR A 190 -4.86 -9.80 3.01
C THR A 190 -6.34 -10.04 3.31
N VAL A 191 -7.22 -9.72 2.35
CA VAL A 191 -8.66 -9.97 2.47
C VAL A 191 -8.97 -11.46 2.52
N ALA A 192 -8.32 -12.27 1.68
CA ALA A 192 -8.48 -13.73 1.70
C ALA A 192 -8.00 -14.34 3.03
N LYS A 193 -6.85 -13.89 3.55
CA LYS A 193 -6.34 -14.29 4.87
C LYS A 193 -7.29 -13.96 6.02
N ALA A 194 -8.08 -12.89 5.93
CA ALA A 194 -9.07 -12.57 6.98
C ALA A 194 -10.12 -13.68 7.15
N GLY A 195 -10.50 -14.36 6.06
CA GLY A 195 -11.40 -15.51 6.05
C GLY A 195 -10.73 -16.87 6.26
N ASP A 196 -9.41 -16.94 6.45
CA ASP A 196 -8.71 -18.21 6.64
C ASP A 196 -8.92 -18.74 8.06
N PHE A 197 -9.65 -19.85 8.16
CA PHE A 197 -9.90 -20.59 9.40
C PHE A 197 -9.30 -22.00 9.36
N GLN A 198 -8.38 -22.28 8.45
CA GLN A 198 -7.77 -23.62 8.32
C GLN A 198 -6.97 -24.02 9.57
N LEU A 199 -6.35 -23.06 10.26
CA LEU A 199 -5.68 -23.30 11.55
C LEU A 199 -6.64 -23.72 12.67
N LEU A 200 -7.95 -23.51 12.49
CA LEU A 200 -9.00 -23.99 13.40
C LEU A 200 -9.68 -25.26 12.87
N HIS A 201 -9.05 -25.96 11.92
CA HIS A 201 -9.60 -27.12 11.20
C HIS A 201 -11.01 -26.86 10.64
N SER A 202 -11.30 -25.61 10.25
CA SER A 202 -12.61 -25.20 9.76
C SER A 202 -12.69 -25.14 8.24
N SER A 203 -13.91 -25.06 7.71
CA SER A 203 -14.18 -24.98 6.27
C SER A 203 -13.43 -23.81 5.59
N PRO A 204 -12.85 -24.00 4.40
CA PRO A 204 -12.20 -22.94 3.62
C PRO A 204 -13.20 -22.00 2.92
N ARG A 205 -14.50 -22.28 2.97
CA ARG A 205 -15.55 -21.51 2.28
C ARG A 205 -15.49 -19.99 2.54
N PRO A 206 -15.33 -19.49 3.78
CA PRO A 206 -15.34 -18.05 4.01
C PRO A 206 -14.18 -17.33 3.29
N ARG A 207 -13.00 -17.94 3.24
CA ARG A 207 -11.85 -17.44 2.46
C ARG A 207 -12.16 -17.39 0.97
N GLN A 208 -12.75 -18.45 0.41
CA GLN A 208 -13.11 -18.51 -1.01
C GLN A 208 -14.17 -17.46 -1.37
N ILE A 209 -15.19 -17.28 -0.53
CA ILE A 209 -16.23 -16.25 -0.70
C ILE A 209 -15.60 -14.85 -0.69
N LEU A 210 -14.73 -14.55 0.26
CA LEU A 210 -14.05 -13.24 0.32
C LEU A 210 -13.16 -13.00 -0.90
N ALA A 211 -12.41 -14.01 -1.35
CA ALA A 211 -11.59 -13.89 -2.56
C ALA A 211 -12.45 -13.61 -3.80
N ALA A 212 -13.58 -14.32 -3.95
CA ALA A 212 -14.53 -14.10 -5.05
C ALA A 212 -15.16 -12.71 -5.00
N LEU A 213 -15.65 -12.26 -3.83
CA LEU A 213 -16.21 -10.91 -3.66
C LEU A 213 -15.17 -9.83 -3.97
N HIS A 214 -13.94 -10.00 -3.48
CA HIS A 214 -12.85 -9.07 -3.75
C HIS A 214 -12.49 -9.01 -5.25
N ALA A 215 -12.47 -10.15 -5.93
CA ALA A 215 -12.22 -10.22 -7.37
C ALA A 215 -13.36 -9.57 -8.17
N LEU A 216 -14.62 -9.80 -7.78
CA LEU A 216 -15.79 -9.18 -8.39
C LEU A 216 -15.78 -7.66 -8.24
N LEU A 217 -15.41 -7.13 -7.08
CA LEU A 217 -15.30 -5.68 -6.86
C LEU A 217 -14.22 -5.04 -7.75
N GLY A 218 -13.04 -5.66 -7.86
CA GLY A 218 -11.98 -5.20 -8.76
C GLY A 218 -12.40 -5.26 -10.22
N ALA A 219 -13.09 -6.32 -10.61
CA ALA A 219 -13.62 -6.48 -11.97
C ALA A 219 -14.73 -5.49 -12.29
N ALA A 220 -15.63 -5.20 -11.35
CA ALA A 220 -16.69 -4.21 -11.52
C ALA A 220 -16.10 -2.82 -11.74
N LEU A 221 -15.10 -2.41 -10.94
CA LEU A 221 -14.39 -1.14 -11.15
C LEU A 221 -13.67 -1.11 -12.49
N THR A 222 -12.98 -2.19 -12.86
CA THR A 222 -12.24 -2.27 -14.13
C THR A 222 -13.19 -2.20 -15.32
N THR A 223 -14.35 -2.86 -15.23
CA THR A 223 -15.41 -2.83 -16.24
C THR A 223 -16.03 -1.45 -16.35
N ALA A 224 -16.28 -0.78 -15.22
CA ALA A 224 -16.85 0.56 -15.22
C ALA A 224 -15.89 1.62 -15.80
N LEU A 225 -14.59 1.48 -15.57
CA LEU A 225 -13.59 2.47 -15.98
C LEU A 225 -13.02 2.22 -17.38
N TRP A 226 -12.95 0.96 -17.82
CA TRP A 226 -12.29 0.58 -19.07
C TRP A 226 -13.10 -0.42 -19.92
N SER A 227 -14.40 -0.56 -19.68
CA SER A 227 -15.32 -1.39 -20.50
C SER A 227 -14.90 -2.86 -20.69
N SER A 228 -14.13 -3.42 -19.75
CA SER A 228 -13.68 -4.81 -19.80
C SER A 228 -14.83 -5.80 -19.60
N PRO A 229 -14.80 -7.02 -20.17
CA PRO A 229 -15.82 -8.03 -19.90
C PRO A 229 -15.75 -8.54 -18.45
N LEU A 230 -16.80 -8.25 -17.67
CA LEU A 230 -16.85 -8.45 -16.21
C LEU A 230 -16.42 -9.86 -15.77
N ILE A 231 -16.96 -10.90 -16.39
CA ILE A 231 -16.72 -12.30 -15.99
C ILE A 231 -15.25 -12.66 -16.17
N LEU A 232 -14.69 -12.35 -17.34
CA LEU A 232 -13.30 -12.69 -17.65
C LEU A 232 -12.34 -11.89 -16.77
N THR A 233 -12.60 -10.60 -16.57
CA THR A 233 -11.84 -9.76 -15.65
C THR A 233 -11.91 -10.30 -14.21
N ALA A 234 -13.08 -10.74 -13.73
CA ALA A 234 -13.22 -11.34 -12.40
C ALA A 234 -12.39 -12.63 -12.25
N LEU A 235 -12.34 -13.47 -13.28
CA LEU A 235 -11.48 -14.66 -13.28
C LEU A 235 -9.99 -14.30 -13.20
N LEU A 236 -9.55 -13.28 -13.94
CA LEU A 236 -8.16 -12.80 -13.87
C LEU A 236 -7.80 -12.31 -12.46
N PHE A 237 -8.68 -11.53 -11.82
CA PHE A 237 -8.47 -11.09 -10.43
C PHE A 237 -8.46 -12.25 -9.44
N LEU A 238 -9.35 -13.23 -9.61
CA LEU A 238 -9.45 -14.38 -8.73
C LEU A 238 -8.20 -15.26 -8.83
N ILE A 239 -7.78 -15.61 -10.05
CA ILE A 239 -6.60 -16.46 -10.29
C ILE A 239 -5.34 -15.76 -9.78
N GLY A 240 -5.14 -14.49 -10.13
CA GLY A 240 -3.99 -13.72 -9.68
C GLY A 240 -3.95 -13.55 -8.15
N GLY A 241 -5.10 -13.28 -7.53
CA GLY A 241 -5.25 -13.20 -6.08
C GLY A 241 -4.89 -14.50 -5.36
N LEU A 242 -5.44 -15.63 -5.82
CA LEU A 242 -5.16 -16.94 -5.23
C LEU A 242 -3.71 -17.40 -5.46
N ALA A 243 -3.14 -17.12 -6.63
CA ALA A 243 -1.74 -17.42 -6.93
C ALA A 243 -0.79 -16.65 -6.01
N LEU A 244 -1.02 -15.33 -5.86
CA LEU A 244 -0.23 -14.50 -4.96
C LEU A 244 -0.38 -14.94 -3.51
N GLU A 245 -1.61 -15.22 -3.07
CA GLU A 245 -1.89 -15.68 -1.71
C GLU A 245 -1.15 -17.00 -1.43
N LYS A 246 -1.20 -17.97 -2.35
CA LYS A 246 -0.49 -19.25 -2.23
C LYS A 246 1.01 -19.03 -2.07
N ALA A 247 1.60 -18.16 -2.90
CA ALA A 247 3.03 -17.85 -2.85
C ALA A 247 3.45 -17.09 -1.58
N ARG A 248 2.56 -16.29 -0.98
CA ARG A 248 2.81 -15.47 0.22
C ARG A 248 2.16 -16.02 1.48
N ARG A 249 1.81 -17.30 1.47
CA ARG A 249 1.15 -17.96 2.61
C ARG A 249 2.11 -18.18 3.76
N THR A 250 3.32 -18.63 3.45
CA THR A 250 4.35 -18.90 4.45
C THR A 250 5.17 -17.63 4.72
N PRO A 251 5.39 -17.27 5.99
CA PRO A 251 6.35 -16.23 6.33
C PRO A 251 7.74 -16.68 5.89
N VAL A 252 8.54 -15.72 5.45
CA VAL A 252 9.94 -15.92 5.06
C VAL A 252 10.80 -14.95 5.83
N SER A 253 11.93 -15.47 6.30
CA SER A 253 13.05 -14.71 6.84
C SER A 253 14.27 -14.93 5.94
N ILE A 254 15.01 -13.86 5.68
CA ILE A 254 16.29 -13.90 4.99
C ILE A 254 17.39 -14.02 6.05
N THR A 255 18.27 -15.01 5.90
CA THR A 255 19.36 -15.29 6.86
C THR A 255 20.69 -14.66 6.47
N GLY A 256 20.84 -14.16 5.24
CA GLY A 256 22.04 -13.47 4.74
C GLY A 256 21.72 -12.57 3.57
N LEU A 257 22.51 -11.51 3.38
CA LEU A 257 22.39 -10.56 2.27
C LEU A 257 23.59 -10.76 1.34
N THR A 258 23.33 -11.05 0.07
CA THR A 258 24.34 -10.96 -0.98
C THR A 258 24.09 -9.68 -1.75
N ASP A 259 25.01 -8.73 -1.56
CA ASP A 259 24.98 -7.47 -2.28
C ASP A 259 25.52 -7.71 -3.70
N VAL A 260 24.69 -7.40 -4.69
CA VAL A 260 25.11 -7.36 -6.09
C VAL A 260 25.19 -5.90 -6.50
N ASP A 261 26.33 -5.50 -7.06
CA ASP A 261 26.48 -4.20 -7.70
C ASP A 261 25.60 -4.18 -8.96
N VAL A 262 24.58 -3.32 -8.97
CA VAL A 262 23.68 -3.17 -10.13
C VAL A 262 24.27 -2.25 -11.21
N GLY A 263 25.52 -1.82 -11.05
CA GLY A 263 26.12 -0.74 -11.81
C GLY A 263 25.66 0.60 -11.28
N TYR A 264 26.43 1.65 -11.55
CA TYR A 264 26.24 3.02 -11.01
C TYR A 264 26.57 3.19 -9.52
N GLY A 265 27.31 2.26 -8.91
CA GLY A 265 27.72 2.36 -7.50
C GLY A 265 26.58 2.15 -6.51
N ILE A 266 25.50 1.49 -6.95
CA ILE A 266 24.37 1.11 -6.12
C ILE A 266 24.48 -0.39 -5.88
N THR A 267 24.51 -0.81 -4.62
CA THR A 267 24.38 -2.21 -4.26
C THR A 267 22.92 -2.52 -3.95
N ALA A 268 22.41 -3.60 -4.53
CA ALA A 268 21.06 -4.06 -4.28
C ALA A 268 21.12 -5.49 -3.70
N PRO A 269 20.64 -5.71 -2.46
CA PRO A 269 20.53 -7.05 -1.92
C PRO A 269 19.46 -7.82 -2.70
N THR A 270 19.88 -8.85 -3.42
CA THR A 270 19.00 -9.61 -4.33
C THR A 270 17.92 -10.37 -3.57
N GLU A 271 18.18 -10.73 -2.31
CA GLU A 271 17.24 -11.42 -1.44
C GLU A 271 16.06 -10.52 -1.07
N LEU A 272 16.27 -9.21 -0.89
CA LEU A 272 15.16 -8.27 -0.66
C LEU A 272 14.28 -8.17 -1.89
N LEU A 273 14.87 -8.08 -3.09
CA LEU A 273 14.12 -8.07 -4.35
C LEU A 273 13.32 -9.36 -4.53
N HIS A 274 13.92 -10.51 -4.22
CA HIS A 274 13.22 -11.79 -4.26
C HIS A 274 12.08 -11.86 -3.25
N LEU A 275 12.31 -11.40 -2.01
CA LEU A 275 11.32 -11.42 -0.93
C LEU A 275 10.08 -10.59 -1.27
N TYR A 276 10.28 -9.35 -1.74
CA TYR A 276 9.17 -8.46 -2.13
C TYR A 276 8.56 -8.85 -3.48
N GLY A 277 9.35 -9.42 -4.40
CA GLY A 277 8.92 -9.92 -5.70
C GLY A 277 8.19 -11.27 -5.66
N ARG A 278 8.29 -12.01 -4.55
CA ARG A 278 7.76 -13.37 -4.43
C ARG A 278 6.26 -13.43 -4.75
N GLY A 279 5.93 -14.30 -5.70
CA GLY A 279 4.56 -14.58 -6.12
C GLY A 279 3.96 -13.58 -7.10
N LEU A 280 4.70 -12.56 -7.56
CA LEU A 280 4.20 -11.56 -8.50
C LEU A 280 4.22 -12.00 -9.96
N THR A 281 4.92 -13.07 -10.32
CA THR A 281 5.06 -13.54 -11.72
C THR A 281 3.71 -13.81 -12.39
N ILE A 282 2.85 -14.59 -11.76
CA ILE A 282 1.52 -14.92 -12.28
C ILE A 282 0.63 -13.66 -12.37
N PRO A 283 0.46 -12.85 -11.31
CA PRO A 283 -0.23 -11.56 -11.42
C PRO A 283 0.33 -10.67 -12.53
N PHE A 284 1.64 -10.61 -12.73
CA PHE A 284 2.24 -9.78 -13.77
C PHE A 284 1.81 -10.23 -15.16
N ILE A 285 1.89 -11.54 -15.46
CA ILE A 285 1.43 -12.11 -16.73
C ILE A 285 -0.06 -11.83 -16.95
N LEU A 286 -0.89 -12.05 -15.93
CA LEU A 286 -2.33 -11.80 -16.00
C LEU A 286 -2.67 -10.31 -16.15
N ALA A 287 -1.84 -9.41 -15.62
CA ALA A 287 -2.01 -7.97 -15.81
C ALA A 287 -1.82 -7.57 -17.28
N PHE A 288 -0.85 -8.16 -17.99
CA PHE A 288 -0.74 -7.98 -19.45
C PHE A 288 -1.91 -8.62 -20.18
N GLY A 289 -2.37 -9.80 -19.75
CA GLY A 289 -3.58 -10.41 -20.27
C GLY A 289 -4.79 -9.47 -20.16
N LEU A 290 -4.96 -8.82 -19.01
CA LEU A 290 -6.00 -7.81 -18.79
C LEU A 290 -5.83 -6.59 -19.70
N TYR A 291 -4.61 -6.08 -19.84
CA TYR A 291 -4.31 -4.97 -20.76
C TYR A 291 -4.74 -5.28 -22.19
N PHE A 292 -4.36 -6.46 -22.71
CA PHE A 292 -4.76 -6.89 -24.04
C PHE A 292 -6.26 -7.10 -24.15
N LEU A 293 -6.88 -7.68 -23.12
CA LEU A 293 -8.32 -7.89 -23.08
C LEU A 293 -9.09 -6.58 -23.20
N ILE A 294 -8.70 -5.57 -22.42
CA ILE A 294 -9.31 -4.24 -22.46
C ILE A 294 -9.10 -3.62 -23.84
N ARG A 295 -7.88 -3.69 -24.38
CA ARG A 295 -7.52 -3.09 -25.67
C ARG A 295 -8.29 -3.62 -26.86
N HIS A 296 -8.73 -4.88 -26.83
CA HIS A 296 -9.52 -5.47 -27.91
C HIS A 296 -11.04 -5.39 -27.66
N ALA A 297 -11.46 -5.02 -26.45
CA ALA A 297 -12.87 -4.82 -26.10
C ALA A 297 -13.35 -3.38 -26.31
N SER A 298 -12.42 -2.41 -26.33
CA SER A 298 -12.66 -0.98 -26.61
C SER A 298 -12.58 -0.65 -28.10
#